data_AF-A0AAU5L503-F1
#
_entry.id   AF-A0AAU5L503-F1
#
_cell.length_a   1.000
_cell.length_b   1.000
_cell.length_c   1.000
_cell.angle_alpha   90.00
_cell.angle_beta   90.00
_cell.angle_gamma   90.00
#
_symmetry.space_group_name_H-M   'P 1'
#
loop_
_entity.id
_entity.type
_entity.pdbx_description
1 polymer ?
#
loop_
_entity_poly.entity_id
_entity_poly.type
_entity_poly.pdbx_seq_one_letter_code
_entity_poly.pdbx_strand_id
1 'polypeptide(L)'
;MSSSARSTRSARAVLGASVLALTLLGTSACGPDNSSADTAAAAGAPALGLPANLDDLKKWKFEDWEKWAKDYALPAATKGFWTLEKLLQAKPNEPIEPPAPQPAGTQAPAQPSAPGPSTPAAGSKPPAGQPTQPGHPTTPAAATTPAAPKPSNTQQPASQAPAPPKQPAQQPSQAPAQPSQPAQPPSQPAQPPAQPGQPPAQPGQPPAQPGQPPAQPADNGNDPLPKTVNAQPLQHPYTKLAVHGKLFADEPGAGAAGGGLGRSQCSATVVADPAHPGKSNLVWTAGHCVHQGKGGSFYGNISFIPAFNSNAAMSGGKQADESQYAPFGIWGATQAVTSPQWKAEGGKTGDAATHYDFAVIRVKPADGAKSLEETVGGAVPVWFNAPRDQLSVTEYGYPAAPPFDGMELNRCESGKPGRLSYEPTRPPMLVIGCTMTGGSSGGGWLAVKDGKPALVSNVSVGKHTGDPMYQAGPYLDDVAAGAYDFLSKKG
;
A
#
# COMPACT_ATOMS: atom_id res chain seq x y z
N MET A 1 -36.99 72.45 -19.01
CA MET A 1 -38.24 71.86 -18.48
C MET A 1 -37.91 70.44 -18.04
N SER A 2 -37.53 70.26 -16.77
CA SER A 2 -38.23 69.45 -15.72
C SER A 2 -38.53 68.00 -16.14
N SER A 3 -38.24 66.94 -15.39
CA SER A 3 -38.13 66.80 -13.92
C SER A 3 -37.42 65.49 -13.55
N SER A 4 -36.78 65.48 -12.38
CA SER A 4 -36.31 64.30 -11.64
C SER A 4 -37.46 63.41 -11.17
N ALA A 5 -37.23 62.09 -11.08
CA ALA A 5 -38.06 61.19 -10.27
C ALA A 5 -37.20 60.14 -9.54
N ARG A 6 -37.17 60.25 -8.21
CA ARG A 6 -36.78 59.19 -7.25
C ARG A 6 -37.89 58.15 -7.19
N SER A 7 -37.54 56.88 -7.01
CA SER A 7 -38.44 55.89 -6.42
C SER A 7 -37.69 55.01 -5.43
N THR A 8 -38.07 55.16 -4.17
CA THR A 8 -37.74 54.31 -3.03
C THR A 8 -38.73 53.15 -2.96
N ARG A 9 -38.27 51.91 -2.77
CA ARG A 9 -39.12 50.84 -2.21
C ARG A 9 -38.36 49.99 -1.20
N SER A 10 -39.06 49.79 -0.08
CA SER A 10 -38.63 49.25 1.20
C SER A 10 -38.43 47.74 1.20
N ALA A 11 -37.43 47.28 1.94
CA ALA A 11 -37.26 45.90 2.35
C ALA A 11 -38.19 45.57 3.53
N ARG A 12 -38.89 44.44 3.47
CA ARG A 12 -39.56 43.80 4.61
C ARG A 12 -38.92 42.43 4.86
N ALA A 13 -38.33 42.28 6.04
CA ALA A 13 -37.87 41.02 6.60
C ALA A 13 -39.06 40.23 7.17
N VAL A 14 -39.03 38.90 7.03
CA VAL A 14 -39.91 37.97 7.76
C VAL A 14 -39.03 36.95 8.45
N LEU A 15 -39.01 37.02 9.78
CA LEU A 15 -38.45 36.03 10.70
C LEU A 15 -39.53 34.96 10.95
N GLY A 16 -39.21 33.70 10.70
CA GLY A 16 -40.01 32.55 11.12
C GLY A 16 -39.31 31.84 12.28
N ALA A 17 -39.85 31.99 13.49
CA ALA A 17 -39.48 31.21 14.67
C ALA A 17 -40.38 29.98 14.75
N SER A 18 -39.82 28.81 15.07
CA SER A 18 -40.59 27.61 15.43
C SER A 18 -39.99 27.00 16.69
N VAL A 19 -40.80 27.02 17.73
CA VAL A 19 -40.55 26.47 19.07
C VAL A 19 -41.19 25.08 19.12
N LEU A 20 -40.47 24.06 19.60
CA LEU A 20 -41.11 22.86 20.15
C LEU A 20 -40.26 22.19 21.25
N ALA A 21 -40.72 22.45 22.48
CA ALA A 21 -40.82 21.63 23.68
C ALA A 21 -39.74 20.55 23.96
N LEU A 22 -38.90 20.85 24.96
CA LEU A 22 -38.16 19.90 25.78
C LEU A 22 -39.02 19.51 27.00
N THR A 23 -39.28 18.22 27.20
CA THR A 23 -39.82 17.70 28.46
C THR A 23 -38.79 16.80 29.12
N LEU A 24 -38.25 17.28 30.26
CA LEU A 24 -37.45 16.54 31.22
C LEU A 24 -38.35 16.20 32.41
N LEU A 25 -38.45 14.92 32.76
CA LEU A 25 -38.79 14.46 34.11
C LEU A 25 -37.86 13.29 34.43
N GLY A 26 -37.00 13.51 35.43
CA GLY A 26 -36.24 12.45 36.07
C GLY A 26 -36.85 12.10 37.42
N THR A 27 -36.68 10.85 37.84
CA THR A 27 -36.65 10.47 39.24
C THR A 27 -35.60 9.38 39.44
N SER A 28 -34.86 9.54 40.53
CA SER A 28 -33.81 8.67 41.06
C SER A 28 -34.39 7.67 42.07
N ALA A 29 -33.80 6.46 42.16
CA ALA A 29 -33.74 5.66 43.39
C ALA A 29 -32.71 4.51 43.28
N CYS A 30 -32.12 4.17 44.43
CA CYS A 30 -30.92 3.35 44.70
C CYS A 30 -31.04 1.82 44.50
N GLY A 31 -29.88 1.13 44.45
CA GLY A 31 -29.69 -0.34 44.39
C GLY A 31 -30.03 -1.12 45.69
N PRO A 32 -29.70 -2.44 45.85
CA PRO A 32 -28.35 -3.01 45.65
C PRO A 32 -28.21 -4.47 45.08
N ASP A 33 -26.97 -4.78 44.68
CA ASP A 33 -26.16 -6.02 44.80
C ASP A 33 -26.56 -7.41 44.24
N ASN A 34 -25.64 -7.86 43.35
CA ASN A 34 -25.00 -9.17 43.22
C ASN A 34 -25.72 -10.36 42.55
N SER A 35 -25.28 -10.66 41.32
CA SER A 35 -24.55 -11.88 40.92
C SER A 35 -24.98 -12.36 39.54
N SER A 36 -24.09 -12.26 38.54
CA SER A 36 -23.78 -13.31 37.55
C SER A 36 -22.75 -12.83 36.53
N ALA A 37 -21.59 -13.50 36.54
CA ALA A 37 -20.65 -13.72 35.44
C ALA A 37 -20.47 -12.60 34.39
N ASP A 38 -19.37 -11.85 34.52
CA ASP A 38 -18.81 -11.05 33.43
C ASP A 38 -18.24 -11.97 32.34
N THR A 39 -19.11 -12.41 31.43
CA THR A 39 -18.71 -12.56 30.03
C THR A 39 -18.50 -11.17 29.46
N ALA A 40 -17.26 -10.69 29.45
CA ALA A 40 -16.87 -9.55 28.62
C ALA A 40 -16.89 -9.98 27.15
N ALA A 41 -18.10 -10.16 26.61
CA ALA A 41 -18.34 -10.15 25.19
C ALA A 41 -17.97 -8.75 24.69
N ALA A 42 -17.09 -8.70 23.69
CA ALA A 42 -16.75 -7.50 22.97
C ALA A 42 -18.03 -6.76 22.56
N ALA A 43 -18.28 -5.62 23.21
CA ALA A 43 -19.38 -4.74 22.87
C ALA A 43 -19.14 -4.24 21.44
N GLY A 44 -19.94 -4.76 20.51
CA GLY A 44 -19.92 -4.39 19.11
C GLY A 44 -20.10 -2.89 18.95
N ALA A 45 -19.22 -2.28 18.16
CA ALA A 45 -19.41 -0.92 17.69
C ALA A 45 -20.43 -0.93 16.54
N PRO A 46 -21.58 -0.26 16.64
CA PRO A 46 -22.35 0.11 15.48
C PRO A 46 -21.72 1.38 14.92
N ALA A 47 -20.77 1.26 14.00
CA ALA A 47 -20.20 2.41 13.31
C ALA A 47 -19.78 2.02 11.89
N LEU A 48 -20.35 2.72 10.89
CA LEU A 48 -20.08 2.62 9.45
C LEU A 48 -20.73 1.45 8.68
N GLY A 49 -21.65 0.71 9.31
CA GLY A 49 -22.53 -0.22 8.60
C GLY A 49 -21.82 -1.45 8.02
N LEU A 50 -20.65 -1.81 8.56
CA LEU A 50 -20.05 -3.11 8.30
C LEU A 50 -20.97 -4.22 8.81
N PRO A 51 -21.09 -5.34 8.07
CA PRO A 51 -21.75 -6.52 8.61
C PRO A 51 -20.98 -7.03 9.83
N ALA A 52 -21.69 -7.72 10.72
CA ALA A 52 -21.15 -8.20 11.99
C ALA A 52 -20.00 -9.21 11.82
N ASN A 53 -19.86 -9.81 10.63
CA ASN A 53 -18.79 -10.74 10.32
C ASN A 53 -18.15 -10.43 8.95
N LEU A 54 -16.88 -10.80 8.82
CA LEU A 54 -16.10 -10.63 7.59
C LEU A 54 -16.65 -11.48 6.43
N ASP A 55 -17.22 -12.64 6.71
CA ASP A 55 -17.73 -13.55 5.68
C ASP A 55 -18.94 -13.00 4.93
N ASP A 56 -19.65 -12.05 5.52
CA ASP A 56 -20.74 -11.34 4.85
C ASP A 56 -20.21 -10.33 3.83
N LEU A 57 -19.07 -9.67 4.10
CA LEU A 57 -18.41 -8.80 3.12
C LEU A 57 -17.98 -9.58 1.86
N LYS A 58 -17.52 -10.82 2.03
CA LYS A 58 -17.15 -11.70 0.90
C LYS A 58 -18.34 -12.07 0.02
N LYS A 59 -19.56 -11.99 0.54
CA LYS A 59 -20.80 -12.31 -0.18
C LYS A 59 -21.43 -11.09 -0.85
N TRP A 60 -20.93 -9.89 -0.57
CA TRP A 60 -21.48 -8.64 -1.10
C TRP A 60 -21.63 -8.68 -2.62
N LYS A 61 -22.76 -8.18 -3.09
CA LYS A 61 -23.04 -7.97 -4.51
C LYS A 61 -22.67 -6.55 -4.90
N PHE A 62 -22.76 -6.28 -6.19
CA PHE A 62 -22.42 -4.98 -6.75
C PHE A 62 -23.22 -3.85 -6.08
N GLU A 63 -24.49 -4.11 -5.76
CA GLU A 63 -25.41 -3.17 -5.10
C GLU A 63 -25.00 -2.86 -3.65
N ASP A 64 -24.45 -3.85 -2.94
CA ASP A 64 -23.92 -3.65 -1.58
C ASP A 64 -22.68 -2.74 -1.63
N TRP A 65 -21.78 -3.01 -2.57
CA TRP A 65 -20.63 -2.15 -2.85
C TRP A 65 -21.06 -0.75 -3.27
N GLU A 66 -22.07 -0.59 -4.13
CA GLU A 66 -22.59 0.73 -4.51
C GLU A 66 -23.19 1.47 -3.32
N LYS A 67 -23.94 0.78 -2.46
CA LYS A 67 -24.53 1.35 -1.26
C LYS A 67 -23.45 1.80 -0.26
N TRP A 68 -22.37 1.04 -0.14
CA TRP A 68 -21.25 1.35 0.74
C TRP A 68 -20.34 2.43 0.18
N ALA A 69 -20.01 2.34 -1.10
CA ALA A 69 -19.01 3.15 -1.76
C ALA A 69 -19.51 4.53 -2.15
N LYS A 70 -20.64 5.06 -1.67
CA LYS A 70 -21.30 6.28 -2.19
C LYS A 70 -20.39 7.53 -2.39
N ASP A 71 -19.28 7.62 -1.66
CA ASP A 71 -18.30 8.73 -1.75
C ASP A 71 -17.02 8.38 -2.55
N TYR A 72 -17.01 7.27 -3.29
CA TYR A 72 -15.90 6.80 -4.14
C TYR A 72 -15.58 7.68 -5.34
N ALA A 73 -16.53 8.51 -5.78
CA ALA A 73 -16.32 9.46 -6.83
C ALA A 73 -15.47 10.61 -6.29
N LEU A 74 -14.31 10.82 -6.88
CA LEU A 74 -13.43 11.92 -6.53
C LEU A 74 -13.65 13.07 -7.51
N PRO A 75 -13.54 14.34 -7.06
CA PRO A 75 -13.33 15.44 -7.98
C PRO A 75 -12.14 15.09 -8.87
N ALA A 76 -12.31 15.21 -10.18
CA ALA A 76 -11.21 14.97 -11.11
C ALA A 76 -10.02 15.84 -10.71
N ALA A 77 -8.83 15.24 -10.63
CA ALA A 77 -7.63 16.00 -10.33
C ALA A 77 -7.49 17.14 -11.35
N THR A 78 -7.30 18.36 -10.85
CA THR A 78 -7.21 19.54 -11.73
C THR A 78 -6.01 19.38 -12.66
N LYS A 79 -6.19 19.60 -13.97
CA LYS A 79 -5.07 19.59 -14.91
C LYS A 79 -3.99 20.58 -14.47
N GLY A 80 -2.73 20.16 -14.50
CA GLY A 80 -1.60 20.97 -14.05
C GLY A 80 -1.58 21.21 -12.53
N PHE A 81 -2.40 20.49 -11.75
CA PHE A 81 -2.38 20.62 -10.31
C PHE A 81 -1.00 20.27 -9.73
N TRP A 82 -0.41 19.16 -10.17
CA TRP A 82 0.91 18.70 -9.73
C TRP A 82 2.01 19.37 -10.54
N THR A 83 2.52 20.48 -10.01
CA THR A 83 3.77 21.07 -10.47
C THR A 83 4.95 20.31 -9.91
N LEU A 84 6.13 20.42 -10.54
CA LEU A 84 7.38 19.84 -10.01
C LEU A 84 7.60 20.23 -8.53
N GLU A 85 7.37 21.50 -8.18
CA GLU A 85 7.50 21.97 -6.80
C GLU A 85 6.60 21.20 -5.83
N LYS A 86 5.32 20.98 -6.19
CA LYS A 86 4.39 20.23 -5.34
C LYS A 86 4.77 18.76 -5.21
N LEU A 87 5.26 18.16 -6.29
CA LEU A 87 5.76 16.77 -6.29
C LEU A 87 6.96 16.63 -5.35
N LEU A 88 7.89 17.59 -5.38
CA LEU A 88 9.06 17.62 -4.49
C LEU A 88 8.70 17.92 -3.02
N GLN A 89 7.57 18.58 -2.77
CA GLN A 89 7.05 18.82 -1.42
C GLN A 89 6.25 17.64 -0.85
N ALA A 90 5.93 16.63 -1.67
CA ALA A 90 5.22 15.46 -1.22
C ALA A 90 6.11 14.61 -0.30
N LYS A 91 5.64 14.37 0.91
CA LYS A 91 6.32 13.51 1.90
C LYS A 91 5.85 12.07 1.72
N PRO A 92 6.61 11.07 2.17
CA PRO A 92 6.03 9.75 2.42
C PRO A 92 4.70 9.92 3.17
N ASN A 93 3.62 9.30 2.69
CA ASN A 93 2.46 9.12 3.56
C ASN A 93 2.95 8.43 4.84
N GLU A 94 2.46 8.86 6.01
CA GLU A 94 2.93 8.36 7.30
C GLU A 94 2.89 6.82 7.25
N PRO A 95 4.06 6.14 7.35
CA PRO A 95 4.08 4.69 7.28
C PRO A 95 3.24 4.13 8.42
N ILE A 96 2.40 3.15 8.12
CA ILE A 96 1.81 2.35 9.18
C ILE A 96 2.98 1.59 9.82
N GLU A 97 3.30 1.93 11.07
CA GLU A 97 4.28 1.20 11.85
C GLU A 97 3.61 0.01 12.54
N PRO A 98 4.29 -1.14 12.68
CA PRO A 98 3.82 -2.23 13.52
C PRO A 98 3.50 -1.72 14.93
N PRO A 99 2.50 -2.29 15.63
CA PRO A 99 2.22 -1.93 17.00
C PRO A 99 3.47 -2.12 17.86
N ALA A 100 3.69 -1.21 18.81
CA ALA A 100 4.78 -1.34 19.76
C ALA A 100 4.73 -2.71 20.45
N PRO A 101 5.88 -3.36 20.73
CA PRO A 101 5.89 -4.59 21.51
C PRO A 101 5.12 -4.34 22.80
N GLN A 102 4.05 -5.10 23.03
CA GLN A 102 3.37 -5.06 24.32
C GLN A 102 4.45 -5.38 25.38
N PRO A 103 4.52 -4.62 26.49
CA PRO A 103 5.39 -5.02 27.60
C PRO A 103 5.04 -6.48 27.88
N ALA A 104 6.05 -7.35 27.94
CA ALA A 104 5.83 -8.73 28.32
C ALA A 104 5.02 -8.69 29.61
N GLY A 105 3.73 -8.99 29.51
CA GLY A 105 2.88 -9.09 30.68
C GLY A 105 3.62 -10.05 31.57
N THR A 106 3.96 -9.60 32.78
CA THR A 106 4.35 -10.51 33.83
C THR A 106 3.17 -11.46 33.96
N GLN A 107 3.23 -12.59 33.25
CA GLN A 107 2.63 -13.80 33.76
C GLN A 107 3.23 -13.90 35.14
N ALA A 108 2.38 -13.60 36.14
CA ALA A 108 2.73 -13.87 37.52
C ALA A 108 3.29 -15.30 37.52
N PRO A 109 4.52 -15.52 38.02
CA PRO A 109 5.05 -16.86 38.09
C PRO A 109 3.98 -17.72 38.76
N ALA A 110 3.63 -18.84 38.11
CA ALA A 110 2.68 -19.79 38.64
C ALA A 110 2.99 -19.98 40.12
N GLN A 111 2.02 -19.66 40.98
CA GLN A 111 2.18 -19.81 42.43
C GLN A 111 2.72 -21.22 42.70
N PRO A 112 3.86 -21.36 43.41
CA PRO A 112 4.28 -22.67 43.86
C PRO A 112 3.16 -23.23 44.73
N SER A 113 2.69 -24.42 44.38
CA SER A 113 1.75 -25.19 45.19
C SER A 113 2.32 -25.33 46.60
N ALA A 114 1.49 -25.04 47.61
CA ALA A 114 1.87 -25.02 49.01
C ALA A 114 2.57 -26.32 49.46
N PRO A 115 3.68 -26.26 50.21
CA PRO A 115 4.21 -27.42 50.90
C PRO A 115 3.41 -27.70 52.18
N GLY A 116 3.01 -28.96 52.35
CA GLY A 116 2.46 -29.51 53.59
C GLY A 116 3.48 -29.51 54.75
N PRO A 117 3.03 -29.81 55.98
CA PRO A 117 3.71 -29.36 57.19
C PRO A 117 4.83 -30.30 57.64
N SER A 118 5.96 -29.73 58.06
CA SER A 118 6.95 -30.39 58.92
C SER A 118 7.68 -29.38 59.80
N THR A 119 7.54 -29.53 61.12
CA THR A 119 8.23 -28.84 62.22
C THR A 119 9.53 -29.61 62.60
N PRO A 120 10.36 -29.16 63.58
CA PRO A 120 11.30 -28.03 63.51
C PRO A 120 12.75 -28.42 63.94
N ALA A 121 13.77 -27.63 63.58
CA ALA A 121 15.06 -27.62 64.31
C ALA A 121 15.80 -26.28 64.21
N ALA A 122 16.35 -25.86 65.35
CA ALA A 122 17.14 -24.65 65.66
C ALA A 122 18.42 -24.52 64.82
N GLY A 123 19.11 -23.38 64.67
CA GLY A 123 19.06 -22.05 65.29
C GLY A 123 20.47 -21.44 65.14
N SER A 124 20.58 -20.11 65.01
CA SER A 124 21.73 -19.25 65.40
C SER A 124 21.56 -17.83 64.82
N LYS A 125 21.79 -16.79 65.64
CA LYS A 125 21.60 -15.33 65.39
C LYS A 125 23.00 -14.61 65.37
N PRO A 126 23.12 -13.25 65.32
CA PRO A 126 23.84 -12.47 64.29
C PRO A 126 25.02 -11.65 64.88
N PRO A 127 25.60 -10.65 64.16
CA PRO A 127 25.21 -9.23 64.33
C PRO A 127 25.36 -8.36 63.03
N ALA A 128 24.53 -7.34 62.75
CA ALA A 128 24.45 -5.92 63.22
C ALA A 128 25.48 -4.93 62.61
N GLY A 129 25.00 -3.80 62.07
CA GLY A 129 25.78 -2.55 61.93
C GLY A 129 25.64 -1.77 60.61
N GLN A 130 24.76 -0.77 60.57
CA GLN A 130 24.81 0.40 59.67
C GLN A 130 25.79 1.44 60.27
N PRO A 131 26.36 2.43 59.53
CA PRO A 131 25.61 3.67 59.28
C PRO A 131 26.02 4.55 58.05
N THR A 132 25.05 5.38 57.62
CA THR A 132 25.09 6.80 57.18
C THR A 132 25.97 7.34 56.02
N GLN A 133 25.28 8.07 55.13
CA GLN A 133 25.71 9.06 54.13
C GLN A 133 26.37 10.33 54.71
N PRO A 134 26.99 11.18 53.87
CA PRO A 134 26.46 12.55 53.73
C PRO A 134 26.52 13.19 52.32
N GLY A 135 25.51 14.02 51.99
CA GLY A 135 25.67 15.43 51.62
C GLY A 135 25.89 15.87 50.15
N HIS A 136 24.95 16.67 49.63
CA HIS A 136 24.95 17.41 48.35
C HIS A 136 26.01 18.55 48.26
N PRO A 137 26.20 19.22 47.09
CA PRO A 137 25.35 20.40 46.75
C PRO A 137 25.01 20.56 45.24
N THR A 138 24.12 21.53 44.99
CA THR A 138 23.42 21.90 43.75
C THR A 138 24.06 23.06 42.95
N THR A 139 23.84 23.05 41.62
CA THR A 139 23.70 24.19 40.62
C THR A 139 24.90 25.09 40.24
N PRO A 140 24.88 25.90 39.14
CA PRO A 140 24.13 25.86 37.85
C PRO A 140 24.96 26.23 36.56
N ALA A 141 24.29 26.17 35.39
CA ALA A 141 24.48 26.97 34.15
C ALA A 141 25.72 26.77 33.23
N ALA A 142 25.47 26.52 31.93
CA ALA A 142 25.69 27.47 30.82
C ALA A 142 25.86 26.76 29.46
N ALA A 143 25.35 27.41 28.42
CA ALA A 143 25.35 27.02 27.02
C ALA A 143 26.75 26.91 26.41
N THR A 144 26.89 26.11 25.34
CA THR A 144 27.62 26.48 24.11
C THR A 144 27.45 25.38 23.05
N THR A 145 27.02 25.80 21.86
CA THR A 145 27.10 25.09 20.57
C THR A 145 28.55 24.84 20.16
N PRO A 146 28.79 23.88 19.26
CA PRO A 146 29.81 24.10 18.23
C PRO A 146 29.27 23.98 16.80
N ALA A 147 29.72 24.93 16.00
CA ALA A 147 29.42 25.15 14.60
C ALA A 147 30.18 24.18 13.66
N ALA A 148 29.67 24.10 12.44
CA ALA A 148 30.27 23.48 11.27
C ALA A 148 31.62 24.11 10.86
N PRO A 149 32.43 23.39 10.06
CA PRO A 149 33.40 24.02 9.18
C PRO A 149 32.98 23.92 7.69
N LYS A 150 33.11 25.05 6.98
CA LYS A 150 33.20 25.15 5.51
C LYS A 150 34.51 25.91 5.17
N PRO A 151 34.91 26.01 3.90
CA PRO A 151 36.06 25.32 3.32
C PRO A 151 37.27 26.24 3.10
N SER A 152 38.44 25.68 2.86
CA SER A 152 39.58 26.43 2.31
C SER A 152 39.84 26.01 0.87
N ASN A 153 39.97 27.02 0.02
CA ASN A 153 40.20 26.97 -1.41
C ASN A 153 41.54 27.67 -1.68
N THR A 154 42.50 27.06 -2.36
CA THR A 154 43.44 27.80 -3.22
C THR A 154 44.18 26.91 -4.22
N GLN A 155 43.92 27.22 -5.50
CA GLN A 155 44.81 27.31 -6.66
C GLN A 155 45.34 26.06 -7.40
N GLN A 156 44.86 26.01 -8.64
CA GLN A 156 45.31 25.35 -9.87
C GLN A 156 46.68 25.92 -10.36
N PRO A 157 47.38 25.26 -11.31
CA PRO A 157 47.04 25.43 -12.73
C PRO A 157 47.17 24.19 -13.66
N ALA A 158 46.33 24.22 -14.70
CA ALA A 158 46.43 23.74 -16.10
C ALA A 158 47.20 22.47 -16.53
N SER A 159 46.50 21.56 -17.24
CA SER A 159 46.90 20.97 -18.55
C SER A 159 45.77 20.03 -19.06
N GLN A 160 45.04 20.44 -20.09
CA GLN A 160 45.03 19.90 -21.47
C GLN A 160 44.57 18.43 -21.64
N ALA A 161 43.42 18.29 -22.33
CA ALA A 161 42.84 17.05 -22.83
C ALA A 161 43.43 16.64 -24.21
N PRO A 162 43.25 15.38 -24.63
CA PRO A 162 43.16 15.05 -26.05
C PRO A 162 41.79 14.50 -26.46
N ALA A 163 41.39 14.90 -27.66
CA ALA A 163 40.19 14.53 -28.42
C ALA A 163 40.35 13.17 -29.15
N PRO A 164 39.27 12.57 -29.70
CA PRO A 164 39.30 11.26 -30.35
C PRO A 164 39.59 11.35 -31.87
N PRO A 165 40.14 10.31 -32.51
CA PRO A 165 40.31 10.30 -33.96
C PRO A 165 39.06 9.79 -34.72
N LYS A 166 38.85 10.36 -35.91
CA LYS A 166 37.80 10.06 -36.89
C LYS A 166 38.34 9.19 -38.06
N GLN A 167 37.49 8.26 -38.53
CA GLN A 167 37.18 7.88 -39.94
C GLN A 167 38.24 7.16 -40.82
N PRO A 168 37.87 6.43 -41.92
CA PRO A 168 36.81 6.77 -42.89
C PRO A 168 35.92 5.64 -43.49
N ALA A 169 34.92 6.07 -44.25
CA ALA A 169 33.91 5.32 -44.98
C ALA A 169 34.40 4.79 -46.34
N GLN A 170 33.87 3.65 -46.81
CA GLN A 170 33.65 3.33 -48.24
C GLN A 170 32.48 2.33 -48.45
N GLN A 171 31.65 2.62 -49.45
CA GLN A 171 30.79 1.72 -50.26
C GLN A 171 31.11 2.09 -51.75
N PRO A 172 30.88 1.29 -52.83
CA PRO A 172 29.64 0.55 -53.20
C PRO A 172 29.92 -0.87 -53.80
N SER A 173 28.99 -1.78 -54.14
CA SER A 173 28.12 -1.81 -55.34
C SER A 173 27.37 -3.18 -55.46
N GLN A 174 26.40 -3.27 -56.37
CA GLN A 174 25.36 -4.30 -56.56
C GLN A 174 25.73 -5.52 -57.47
N ALA A 175 25.08 -6.69 -57.22
CA ALA A 175 24.45 -7.72 -58.10
C ALA A 175 25.14 -8.27 -59.40
N PRO A 176 24.94 -9.55 -59.86
CA PRO A 176 23.63 -10.16 -60.17
C PRO A 176 23.48 -11.69 -59.91
N ALA A 177 22.38 -12.27 -60.44
CA ALA A 177 21.65 -13.46 -59.98
C ALA A 177 21.80 -14.77 -60.82
N GLN A 178 21.44 -15.90 -60.18
CA GLN A 178 20.81 -17.16 -60.69
C GLN A 178 21.63 -18.14 -61.61
N PRO A 179 21.32 -19.47 -61.71
CA PRO A 179 19.99 -20.12 -61.62
C PRO A 179 19.86 -21.47 -60.87
N SER A 180 18.64 -22.03 -60.99
CA SER A 180 17.84 -23.02 -60.26
C SER A 180 18.13 -24.53 -60.42
N GLN A 181 17.80 -25.31 -59.37
CA GLN A 181 17.13 -26.65 -59.31
C GLN A 181 17.87 -27.92 -59.85
N PRO A 182 17.50 -29.19 -59.46
CA PRO A 182 16.19 -29.69 -59.01
C PRO A 182 16.15 -30.64 -57.78
N ALA A 183 14.93 -31.06 -57.43
CA ALA A 183 14.53 -31.84 -56.28
C ALA A 183 14.45 -33.37 -56.50
N GLN A 184 14.36 -34.10 -55.37
CA GLN A 184 13.82 -35.45 -55.10
C GLN A 184 14.75 -36.68 -55.27
N PRO A 185 14.50 -37.84 -54.60
CA PRO A 185 13.33 -38.27 -53.79
C PRO A 185 13.64 -38.87 -52.39
N PRO A 186 12.62 -39.22 -51.57
CA PRO A 186 12.80 -39.92 -50.29
C PRO A 186 12.71 -41.45 -50.44
N SER A 187 13.53 -42.19 -49.68
CA SER A 187 13.46 -43.66 -49.58
C SER A 187 13.15 -44.09 -48.14
N GLN A 188 11.97 -44.70 -48.02
CA GLN A 188 11.30 -45.34 -46.88
C GLN A 188 11.95 -46.71 -46.53
N PRO A 189 11.58 -47.46 -45.44
CA PRO A 189 10.20 -47.96 -45.25
C PRO A 189 9.63 -48.01 -43.82
N ALA A 190 8.30 -48.06 -43.83
CA ALA A 190 7.37 -48.17 -42.72
C ALA A 190 7.42 -49.52 -41.99
N GLN A 191 7.07 -49.51 -40.71
CA GLN A 191 6.69 -50.69 -39.94
C GLN A 191 5.16 -50.89 -39.95
N PRO A 192 4.68 -52.16 -39.90
CA PRO A 192 3.26 -52.51 -40.06
C PRO A 192 2.41 -52.26 -38.79
N PRO A 193 1.06 -52.21 -38.93
CA PRO A 193 0.14 -51.83 -37.86
C PRO A 193 -0.24 -53.02 -36.95
N ALA A 194 -0.36 -52.77 -35.66
CA ALA A 194 -1.09 -53.63 -34.74
C ALA A 194 -2.50 -53.07 -34.52
N GLN A 195 -3.51 -53.94 -34.71
CA GLN A 195 -4.93 -53.66 -34.55
C GLN A 195 -5.44 -54.28 -33.20
N PRO A 196 -6.72 -54.15 -32.82
CA PRO A 196 -7.19 -53.32 -31.71
C PRO A 196 -7.68 -54.11 -30.49
N GLY A 197 -7.68 -53.47 -29.30
CA GLY A 197 -8.38 -54.03 -28.15
C GLY A 197 -8.32 -53.14 -26.92
N GLN A 198 -9.29 -52.24 -26.76
CA GLN A 198 -9.90 -51.90 -25.47
C GLN A 198 -11.15 -51.01 -25.70
N PRO A 199 -12.26 -51.24 -24.97
CA PRO A 199 -13.54 -50.57 -25.19
C PRO A 199 -13.53 -49.09 -24.76
N PRO A 200 -14.48 -48.26 -25.23
CA PRO A 200 -14.49 -46.82 -24.96
C PRO A 200 -14.70 -46.52 -23.48
N ALA A 201 -13.82 -45.71 -22.89
CA ALA A 201 -14.08 -45.08 -21.60
C ALA A 201 -15.19 -44.02 -21.74
N GLN A 202 -16.13 -44.03 -20.79
CA GLN A 202 -17.31 -43.17 -20.75
C GLN A 202 -16.98 -41.67 -20.72
N PRO A 203 -17.86 -40.80 -21.25
CA PRO A 203 -17.77 -39.36 -21.10
C PRO A 203 -18.33 -38.88 -19.76
N GLY A 204 -17.61 -37.95 -19.10
CA GLY A 204 -18.16 -37.03 -18.11
C GLY A 204 -17.55 -37.11 -16.70
N GLN A 205 -16.45 -36.39 -16.47
CA GLN A 205 -16.21 -35.80 -15.15
C GLN A 205 -16.63 -34.32 -15.21
N PRO A 206 -17.46 -33.82 -14.28
CA PRO A 206 -17.75 -32.39 -14.20
C PRO A 206 -16.47 -31.60 -13.89
N PRO A 207 -16.39 -30.32 -14.28
CA PRO A 207 -15.25 -29.47 -13.95
C PRO A 207 -15.00 -29.43 -12.44
N ALA A 208 -13.72 -29.35 -12.06
CA ALA A 208 -13.25 -29.20 -10.69
C ALA A 208 -13.98 -28.05 -9.97
N GLN A 209 -14.37 -28.29 -8.71
CA GLN A 209 -14.95 -27.28 -7.84
C GLN A 209 -14.03 -26.06 -7.69
N PRO A 210 -14.58 -24.83 -7.58
CA PRO A 210 -13.81 -23.67 -7.13
C PRO A 210 -13.12 -23.96 -5.80
N GLY A 211 -11.83 -23.61 -5.68
CA GLY A 211 -11.04 -23.83 -4.47
C GLY A 211 -11.75 -23.28 -3.24
N GLN A 212 -11.75 -24.07 -2.16
CA GLN A 212 -12.28 -23.63 -0.87
C GLN A 212 -11.57 -22.35 -0.41
N PRO A 213 -12.29 -21.39 0.21
CA PRO A 213 -11.65 -20.24 0.85
C PRO A 213 -10.59 -20.71 1.84
N PRO A 214 -9.47 -19.99 2.02
CA PRO A 214 -8.49 -20.35 3.03
C PRO A 214 -9.17 -20.38 4.41
N ALA A 215 -9.10 -21.53 5.08
CA ALA A 215 -9.54 -21.64 6.47
C ALA A 215 -8.73 -20.67 7.34
N GLN A 216 -9.39 -20.07 8.34
CA GLN A 216 -8.70 -19.32 9.39
C GLN A 216 -7.59 -20.22 9.99
N PRO A 217 -6.38 -19.69 10.23
CA PRO A 217 -5.33 -20.49 10.84
C PRO A 217 -5.76 -21.01 12.22
N ALA A 218 -5.39 -22.25 12.55
CA ALA A 218 -5.56 -22.80 13.90
C ALA A 218 -4.51 -22.26 14.91
N ASP A 219 -3.50 -21.55 14.41
CA ASP A 219 -2.48 -20.84 15.16
C ASP A 219 -2.76 -19.33 15.18
N ASN A 220 -1.89 -18.54 15.83
CA ASN A 220 -2.03 -17.09 15.91
C ASN A 220 -1.81 -16.36 14.56
N GLY A 221 -1.65 -17.09 13.44
CA GLY A 221 -1.45 -16.53 12.11
C GLY A 221 -0.11 -15.82 11.91
N ASN A 222 0.89 -16.08 12.76
CA ASN A 222 2.21 -15.44 12.69
C ASN A 222 3.31 -16.48 12.52
N ASP A 223 4.10 -16.35 11.46
CA ASP A 223 5.34 -17.10 11.25
C ASP A 223 6.54 -16.30 11.80
N PRO A 224 7.73 -16.92 11.95
CA PRO A 224 8.95 -16.17 12.24
C PRO A 224 9.17 -15.04 11.23
N LEU A 225 9.59 -13.87 11.72
CA LEU A 225 9.86 -12.72 10.86
C LEU A 225 10.94 -13.07 9.81
N PRO A 226 10.77 -12.61 8.57
CA PRO A 226 11.70 -12.92 7.49
C PRO A 226 13.05 -12.22 7.70
N LYS A 227 14.10 -12.75 7.07
CA LYS A 227 15.39 -12.08 7.02
C LYS A 227 15.30 -10.81 6.17
N THR A 228 15.97 -9.76 6.61
CA THR A 228 16.10 -8.50 5.87
C THR A 228 16.64 -8.72 4.45
N VAL A 229 15.99 -8.11 3.45
CA VAL A 229 16.45 -8.08 2.05
C VAL A 229 16.68 -6.63 1.65
N ASN A 230 17.88 -6.32 1.15
CA ASN A 230 18.22 -4.97 0.71
C ASN A 230 17.51 -4.63 -0.60
N ALA A 231 16.72 -3.56 -0.59
CA ALA A 231 16.10 -3.02 -1.80
C ALA A 231 17.16 -2.63 -2.82
N GLN A 232 16.91 -2.95 -4.09
CA GLN A 232 17.77 -2.62 -5.22
C GLN A 232 17.07 -1.62 -6.13
N PRO A 233 17.72 -0.50 -6.51
CA PRO A 233 17.15 0.39 -7.52
C PRO A 233 17.09 -0.32 -8.88
N LEU A 234 16.05 -0.04 -9.65
CA LEU A 234 15.93 -0.54 -11.01
C LEU A 234 16.91 0.18 -11.94
N GLN A 235 17.45 -0.55 -12.91
CA GLN A 235 18.30 0.06 -13.93
C GLN A 235 17.49 0.97 -14.86
N HIS A 236 18.00 2.18 -15.07
CA HIS A 236 17.45 3.12 -16.03
C HIS A 236 17.78 2.74 -17.50
N PRO A 237 16.87 2.97 -18.46
CA PRO A 237 15.47 3.30 -18.23
C PRO A 237 14.64 2.08 -17.84
N TYR A 238 13.72 2.24 -16.89
CA TYR A 238 12.77 1.19 -16.46
C TYR A 238 11.39 1.34 -17.12
N THR A 239 11.31 1.88 -18.35
CA THR A 239 10.05 2.00 -19.11
C THR A 239 9.41 0.65 -19.46
N LYS A 240 10.18 -0.45 -19.44
CA LYS A 240 9.65 -1.83 -19.58
C LYS A 240 8.83 -2.29 -18.37
N LEU A 241 8.95 -1.58 -17.24
CA LEU A 241 8.21 -1.80 -16.00
C LEU A 241 7.26 -0.62 -15.73
N ALA A 242 6.75 0.02 -16.78
CA ALA A 242 5.89 1.20 -16.68
C ALA A 242 4.55 0.97 -15.99
N VAL A 243 4.19 -0.30 -15.74
CA VAL A 243 3.07 -0.67 -14.88
C VAL A 243 3.28 -0.23 -13.42
N HIS A 244 4.53 -0.01 -12.97
CA HIS A 244 4.80 0.54 -11.65
C HIS A 244 5.00 2.06 -11.74
N GLY A 245 4.39 2.78 -10.81
CA GLY A 245 4.46 4.23 -10.78
C GLY A 245 4.32 4.81 -9.39
N LYS A 246 4.50 6.12 -9.34
CA LYS A 246 4.43 6.89 -8.11
C LYS A 246 3.06 7.55 -8.00
N LEU A 247 2.48 7.49 -6.81
CA LEU A 247 1.18 8.05 -6.49
C LEU A 247 1.39 9.29 -5.62
N PHE A 248 0.69 10.38 -5.93
CA PHE A 248 0.70 11.62 -5.17
C PHE A 248 -0.72 11.98 -4.76
N ALA A 249 -0.89 12.55 -3.57
CA ALA A 249 -2.19 12.95 -3.06
C ALA A 249 -2.10 14.18 -2.16
N ASP A 250 -3.18 14.95 -2.09
CA ASP A 250 -3.40 15.94 -1.04
C ASP A 250 -4.22 15.33 0.10
N GLU A 251 -3.63 15.26 1.28
CA GLU A 251 -4.26 14.74 2.48
C GLU A 251 -5.04 15.85 3.20
N PRO A 252 -6.33 15.62 3.50
CA PRO A 252 -7.12 16.53 4.32
C PRO A 252 -6.50 16.70 5.71
N GLY A 253 -6.29 17.93 6.16
CA GLY A 253 -6.03 18.21 7.58
C GLY A 253 -4.68 17.74 8.16
N ALA A 254 -3.66 17.45 7.35
CA ALA A 254 -2.28 17.32 7.83
C ALA A 254 -1.68 18.71 8.14
N GLY A 255 -2.26 19.39 9.13
CA GLY A 255 -1.78 20.69 9.58
C GLY A 255 -0.39 20.58 10.19
N ALA A 256 0.65 20.84 9.39
CA ALA A 256 1.73 21.67 9.92
C ALA A 256 1.10 23.03 10.23
N ALA A 257 1.00 23.37 11.52
CA ALA A 257 0.53 24.63 12.09
C ALA A 257 0.25 25.74 11.04
N GLY A 258 -0.99 25.79 10.51
CA GLY A 258 -1.32 26.69 9.40
C GLY A 258 -2.55 26.34 8.54
N GLY A 259 -3.25 25.23 8.80
CA GLY A 259 -4.52 24.93 8.12
C GLY A 259 -4.41 24.51 6.64
N GLY A 260 -3.23 24.09 6.17
CA GLY A 260 -3.01 23.59 4.81
C GLY A 260 -3.18 22.07 4.65
N LEU A 261 -3.39 21.62 3.41
CA LEU A 261 -3.33 20.20 2.99
C LEU A 261 -1.88 19.70 3.07
N GLY A 262 -1.68 18.48 3.57
CA GLY A 262 -0.38 17.81 3.49
C GLY A 262 -0.25 17.11 2.14
N ARG A 263 0.91 17.19 1.49
CA ARG A 263 1.15 16.45 0.25
C ARG A 263 1.82 15.14 0.59
N SER A 264 1.23 14.05 0.14
CA SER A 264 1.78 12.71 0.36
C SER A 264 2.13 12.03 -0.95
N GLN A 265 3.04 11.06 -0.82
CA GLN A 265 3.44 10.17 -1.89
C GLN A 265 3.42 8.71 -1.43
N CYS A 266 2.96 7.88 -2.36
CA CYS A 266 2.90 6.43 -2.28
C CYS A 266 3.41 5.84 -3.60
N SER A 267 3.29 4.54 -3.72
CA SER A 267 3.52 3.75 -4.92
C SER A 267 2.22 3.08 -5.36
N ALA A 268 2.15 2.69 -6.63
CA ALA A 268 0.99 1.99 -7.16
C ALA A 268 1.34 1.17 -8.40
N THR A 269 0.45 0.26 -8.79
CA THR A 269 0.63 -0.64 -9.94
C THR A 269 -0.59 -0.61 -10.87
N VAL A 270 -0.37 -0.50 -12.18
CA VAL A 270 -1.41 -0.64 -13.21
C VAL A 270 -1.89 -2.08 -13.23
N VAL A 271 -3.18 -2.28 -12.97
CA VAL A 271 -3.81 -3.61 -12.95
C VAL A 271 -4.76 -3.76 -14.13
N ALA A 272 -4.92 -4.99 -14.63
CA ALA A 272 -5.83 -5.27 -15.74
C ALA A 272 -7.27 -4.86 -15.37
N ASP A 273 -8.11 -4.58 -16.36
CA ASP A 273 -9.54 -4.30 -16.17
C ASP A 273 -10.36 -5.36 -16.93
N PRO A 274 -11.04 -6.30 -16.25
CA PRO A 274 -11.80 -7.36 -16.90
C PRO A 274 -12.99 -6.84 -17.72
N ALA A 275 -13.55 -5.68 -17.35
CA ALA A 275 -14.60 -5.01 -18.12
C ALA A 275 -14.04 -4.28 -19.34
N HIS A 276 -12.75 -3.94 -19.35
CA HIS A 276 -12.07 -3.23 -20.43
C HIS A 276 -10.72 -3.88 -20.82
N PRO A 277 -10.70 -5.13 -21.34
CA PRO A 277 -9.46 -5.84 -21.60
C PRO A 277 -8.54 -5.09 -22.58
N GLY A 278 -7.26 -4.94 -22.22
CA GLY A 278 -6.28 -4.21 -23.02
C GLY A 278 -6.43 -2.69 -22.96
N LYS A 279 -7.39 -2.18 -22.18
CA LYS A 279 -7.74 -0.76 -22.08
C LYS A 279 -7.95 -0.31 -20.63
N SER A 280 -7.27 -0.96 -19.68
CA SER A 280 -7.41 -0.63 -18.27
C SER A 280 -7.03 0.82 -17.97
N ASN A 281 -7.82 1.42 -17.08
CA ASN A 281 -7.55 2.68 -16.41
C ASN A 281 -7.47 2.47 -14.88
N LEU A 282 -7.22 1.24 -14.45
CA LEU A 282 -7.22 0.85 -13.05
C LEU A 282 -5.80 0.78 -12.50
N VAL A 283 -5.64 1.30 -11.28
CA VAL A 283 -4.39 1.33 -10.52
C VAL A 283 -4.66 0.77 -9.13
N TRP A 284 -3.84 -0.17 -8.69
CA TRP A 284 -3.87 -0.75 -7.34
C TRP A 284 -2.88 -0.05 -6.42
N THR A 285 -3.29 0.23 -5.19
CA THR A 285 -2.45 0.84 -4.14
C THR A 285 -2.93 0.41 -2.74
N ALA A 286 -2.41 1.03 -1.68
CA ALA A 286 -2.88 0.81 -0.31
C ALA A 286 -4.10 1.67 0.01
N GLY A 287 -4.91 1.23 0.96
CA GLY A 287 -6.06 1.98 1.47
C GLY A 287 -5.64 3.31 2.11
N HIS A 288 -4.58 3.29 2.92
CA HIS A 288 -4.04 4.48 3.57
C HIS A 288 -3.50 5.52 2.57
N CYS A 289 -3.13 5.11 1.35
CA CYS A 289 -2.67 6.01 0.29
C CYS A 289 -3.80 6.81 -0.37
N VAL A 290 -5.07 6.48 -0.09
CA VAL A 290 -6.23 7.17 -0.67
C VAL A 290 -7.23 7.66 0.37
N HIS A 291 -7.18 7.15 1.61
CA HIS A 291 -8.16 7.44 2.65
C HIS A 291 -7.53 7.39 4.05
N GLN A 292 -7.89 8.34 4.90
CA GLN A 292 -7.42 8.49 6.29
C GLN A 292 -7.80 7.35 7.27
N GLY A 293 -8.44 6.28 6.80
CA GLY A 293 -9.03 5.27 7.66
C GLY A 293 -10.26 5.77 8.44
N LYS A 294 -10.43 5.28 9.67
CA LYS A 294 -11.62 5.48 10.51
C LYS A 294 -11.96 6.95 10.75
N GLY A 295 -13.18 7.33 10.41
CA GLY A 295 -13.73 8.66 10.65
C GLY A 295 -13.08 9.78 9.82
N GLY A 296 -12.18 9.43 8.90
CA GLY A 296 -11.52 10.37 8.02
C GLY A 296 -12.14 10.41 6.63
N SER A 297 -11.47 11.11 5.71
CA SER A 297 -11.93 11.33 4.33
C SER A 297 -10.97 10.74 3.30
N PHE A 298 -11.47 10.60 2.07
CA PHE A 298 -10.63 10.39 0.90
C PHE A 298 -9.67 11.57 0.68
N TYR A 299 -8.51 11.28 0.11
CA TYR A 299 -7.55 12.27 -0.30
C TYR A 299 -7.98 12.99 -1.58
N GLY A 300 -7.54 14.23 -1.73
CA GLY A 300 -7.79 15.07 -2.90
C GLY A 300 -6.66 14.99 -3.92
N ASN A 301 -6.93 15.44 -5.15
CA ASN A 301 -5.94 15.59 -6.23
C ASN A 301 -5.06 14.35 -6.45
N ILE A 302 -5.59 13.15 -6.20
CA ILE A 302 -4.80 11.93 -6.32
C ILE A 302 -4.33 11.78 -7.77
N SER A 303 -3.05 11.56 -7.99
CA SER A 303 -2.47 11.41 -9.33
C SER A 303 -1.39 10.33 -9.36
N PHE A 304 -1.42 9.53 -10.42
CA PHE A 304 -0.48 8.45 -10.68
C PHE A 304 0.46 8.82 -11.83
N ILE A 305 1.76 8.59 -11.66
CA ILE A 305 2.78 8.79 -12.69
C ILE A 305 3.46 7.45 -12.99
N PRO A 306 3.09 6.78 -14.11
CA PRO A 306 3.70 5.53 -14.52
C PRO A 306 5.16 5.74 -14.94
N ALA A 307 6.03 4.80 -14.55
CA ALA A 307 7.48 4.90 -14.78
C ALA A 307 8.07 6.26 -14.36
N PHE A 308 7.60 6.81 -13.23
CA PHE A 308 8.10 8.07 -12.68
C PHE A 308 9.63 8.07 -12.64
N ASN A 309 10.25 9.13 -13.16
CA ASN A 309 11.69 9.34 -13.23
C ASN A 309 12.50 8.21 -13.90
N SER A 310 11.88 7.46 -14.83
CA SER A 310 12.51 6.31 -15.50
C SER A 310 13.87 6.59 -16.13
N ASN A 311 14.12 7.81 -16.59
CA ASN A 311 15.39 8.18 -17.21
C ASN A 311 16.42 8.81 -16.25
N ALA A 312 16.19 8.75 -14.94
CA ALA A 312 17.03 9.37 -13.91
C ALA A 312 17.13 10.91 -14.01
N ALA A 313 16.13 11.55 -14.62
CA ALA A 313 16.18 12.97 -14.94
C ALA A 313 16.20 13.87 -13.70
N MET A 314 15.56 13.43 -12.61
CA MET A 314 15.52 14.12 -11.32
C MET A 314 16.46 13.53 -10.27
N SER A 315 17.18 12.46 -10.62
CA SER A 315 18.05 11.74 -9.68
C SER A 315 19.23 12.61 -9.24
N GLY A 316 19.63 12.46 -7.97
CA GLY A 316 20.68 13.28 -7.37
C GLY A 316 20.28 14.74 -7.16
N GLY A 317 18.98 15.02 -7.01
CA GLY A 317 18.45 16.36 -6.74
C GLY A 317 18.37 17.28 -7.95
N LYS A 318 18.38 16.73 -9.17
CA LYS A 318 18.23 17.49 -10.41
C LYS A 318 16.78 17.91 -10.63
N GLN A 319 16.59 19.01 -11.34
CA GLN A 319 15.29 19.41 -11.85
C GLN A 319 15.15 18.94 -13.30
N ALA A 320 13.93 18.61 -13.69
CA ALA A 320 13.61 18.14 -15.02
C ALA A 320 12.22 18.62 -15.44
N ASP A 321 12.00 18.74 -16.75
CA ASP A 321 10.69 19.03 -17.31
C ASP A 321 9.76 17.82 -17.14
N GLU A 322 8.44 18.06 -17.19
CA GLU A 322 7.41 17.03 -16.98
C GLU A 322 7.61 15.80 -17.88
N SER A 323 7.91 16.01 -19.17
CA SER A 323 8.13 14.91 -20.11
C SER A 323 9.33 14.02 -19.75
N GLN A 324 10.29 14.52 -18.96
CA GLN A 324 11.48 13.79 -18.57
C GLN A 324 11.26 12.91 -17.34
N TYR A 325 10.45 13.37 -16.37
CA TYR A 325 10.12 12.61 -15.16
C TYR A 325 8.79 11.87 -15.22
N ALA A 326 7.89 12.23 -16.13
CA ALA A 326 6.61 11.59 -16.38
C ALA A 326 6.53 11.15 -17.85
N PRO A 327 7.35 10.17 -18.28
CA PRO A 327 7.44 9.78 -19.70
C PRO A 327 6.11 9.27 -20.29
N PHE A 328 5.18 8.86 -19.43
CA PHE A 328 3.83 8.40 -19.79
C PHE A 328 2.73 9.34 -19.28
N GLY A 329 3.09 10.57 -18.91
CA GLY A 329 2.17 11.60 -18.43
C GLY A 329 1.70 11.41 -16.98
N ILE A 330 0.92 12.38 -16.51
CA ILE A 330 0.31 12.40 -15.17
C ILE A 330 -1.16 12.03 -15.29
N TRP A 331 -1.60 11.04 -14.50
CA TRP A 331 -2.93 10.46 -14.56
C TRP A 331 -3.73 10.79 -13.30
N GLY A 332 -4.72 11.67 -13.44
CA GLY A 332 -5.57 12.10 -12.34
C GLY A 332 -6.61 11.03 -11.97
N ALA A 333 -6.79 10.76 -10.68
CA ALA A 333 -7.85 9.90 -10.20
C ALA A 333 -9.23 10.56 -10.41
N THR A 334 -10.20 9.75 -10.82
CA THR A 334 -11.61 10.14 -10.91
C THR A 334 -12.49 9.36 -9.96
N GLN A 335 -12.06 8.17 -9.56
CA GLN A 335 -12.75 7.33 -8.59
C GLN A 335 -11.70 6.58 -7.77
N ALA A 336 -11.96 6.37 -6.49
CA ALA A 336 -11.17 5.50 -5.62
C ALA A 336 -12.07 4.72 -4.69
N VAL A 337 -11.78 3.43 -4.52
CA VAL A 337 -12.45 2.56 -3.57
C VAL A 337 -11.38 1.90 -2.71
N THR A 338 -11.58 1.95 -1.39
CA THR A 338 -10.75 1.22 -0.40
C THR A 338 -11.62 0.13 0.25
N SER A 339 -11.04 -0.72 1.09
CA SER A 339 -11.82 -1.74 1.78
C SER A 339 -12.80 -1.13 2.81
N PRO A 340 -13.97 -1.77 3.01
CA PRO A 340 -14.88 -1.44 4.10
C PRO A 340 -14.20 -1.44 5.48
N GLN A 341 -13.30 -2.40 5.71
CA GLN A 341 -12.54 -2.55 6.94
C GLN A 341 -11.59 -1.37 7.17
N TRP A 342 -10.84 -0.94 6.13
CA TRP A 342 -9.95 0.22 6.24
C TRP A 342 -10.72 1.49 6.60
N LYS A 343 -11.83 1.77 5.92
CA LYS A 343 -12.67 2.95 6.22
C LYS A 343 -13.29 2.89 7.62
N ALA A 344 -13.57 1.68 8.12
CA ALA A 344 -14.24 1.50 9.40
C ALA A 344 -13.31 1.55 10.61
N GLU A 345 -12.10 1.02 10.46
CA GLU A 345 -11.24 0.66 11.58
C GLU A 345 -9.81 1.19 11.44
N GLY A 346 -9.37 1.53 10.22
CA GLY A 346 -7.97 1.85 9.94
C GLY A 346 -7.45 3.04 10.73
N GLY A 347 -6.25 2.90 11.27
CA GLY A 347 -5.52 3.94 11.99
C GLY A 347 -4.09 4.14 11.51
N LYS A 348 -3.28 4.80 12.36
CA LYS A 348 -1.87 5.14 12.08
C LYS A 348 -0.86 4.05 12.47
N THR A 349 -1.33 2.97 13.09
CA THR A 349 -0.51 1.85 13.58
C THR A 349 -1.10 0.54 13.07
N GLY A 350 -0.25 -0.48 12.93
CA GLY A 350 -0.68 -1.81 12.52
C GLY A 350 -1.79 -2.35 13.42
N ASP A 351 -2.92 -2.67 12.81
CA ASP A 351 -4.17 -3.05 13.46
C ASP A 351 -4.92 -4.10 12.63
N ALA A 352 -6.12 -4.48 13.07
CA ALA A 352 -6.95 -5.43 12.35
C ALA A 352 -7.28 -4.97 10.92
N ALA A 353 -7.46 -3.66 10.69
CA ALA A 353 -7.82 -3.10 9.38
C ALA A 353 -6.66 -3.17 8.38
N THR A 354 -5.43 -3.23 8.88
CA THR A 354 -4.21 -3.38 8.09
C THR A 354 -4.22 -4.65 7.23
N HIS A 355 -4.95 -5.69 7.66
CA HIS A 355 -5.19 -6.90 6.85
C HIS A 355 -5.95 -6.65 5.54
N TYR A 356 -6.62 -5.50 5.43
CA TYR A 356 -7.46 -5.08 4.32
C TYR A 356 -7.04 -3.69 3.80
N ASP A 357 -5.79 -3.29 4.02
CA ASP A 357 -5.26 -2.00 3.57
C ASP A 357 -4.86 -2.03 2.10
N PHE A 358 -5.88 -2.04 1.24
CA PHE A 358 -5.76 -1.94 -0.21
C PHE A 358 -6.79 -0.95 -0.75
N ALA A 359 -6.51 -0.43 -1.94
CA ALA A 359 -7.44 0.37 -2.71
C ALA A 359 -7.25 0.15 -4.22
N VAL A 360 -8.32 0.41 -4.95
CA VAL A 360 -8.33 0.47 -6.41
C VAL A 360 -8.75 1.87 -6.82
N ILE A 361 -8.03 2.45 -7.77
CA ILE A 361 -8.25 3.80 -8.29
C ILE A 361 -8.50 3.70 -9.78
N ARG A 362 -9.50 4.43 -10.28
CA ARG A 362 -9.67 4.71 -11.70
C ARG A 362 -9.05 6.05 -12.01
N VAL A 363 -8.16 6.08 -13.01
CA VAL A 363 -7.44 7.29 -13.42
C VAL A 363 -7.75 7.66 -14.87
N LYS A 364 -7.50 8.92 -15.23
CA LYS A 364 -7.56 9.42 -16.60
C LYS A 364 -6.36 10.32 -16.90
N PRO A 365 -5.89 10.36 -18.16
CA PRO A 365 -4.83 11.28 -18.53
C PRO A 365 -5.40 12.70 -18.58
N ALA A 366 -4.55 13.71 -18.43
CA ALA A 366 -4.98 15.10 -18.52
C ALA A 366 -5.60 15.48 -19.88
N ASP A 367 -5.09 14.91 -20.99
CA ASP A 367 -5.41 15.33 -22.37
C ASP A 367 -5.66 14.17 -23.37
N GLY A 368 -5.79 12.93 -22.89
CA GLY A 368 -5.61 11.73 -23.74
C GLY A 368 -6.89 10.99 -24.17
N ALA A 369 -6.85 10.44 -25.40
CA ALA A 369 -7.87 9.53 -25.93
C ALA A 369 -7.56 8.04 -25.68
N LYS A 370 -6.31 7.69 -25.32
CA LYS A 370 -5.89 6.31 -24.99
C LYS A 370 -6.08 6.03 -23.50
N SER A 371 -6.35 4.78 -23.18
CA SER A 371 -6.31 4.28 -21.80
C SER A 371 -4.88 4.24 -21.24
N LEU A 372 -4.78 4.07 -19.92
CA LEU A 372 -3.52 3.90 -19.21
C LEU A 372 -2.76 2.67 -19.71
N GLU A 373 -3.43 1.52 -19.80
CA GLU A 373 -2.84 0.27 -20.29
C GLU A 373 -2.30 0.41 -21.73
N GLU A 374 -3.05 1.02 -22.64
CA GLU A 374 -2.59 1.30 -24.01
C GLU A 374 -1.38 2.25 -24.04
N THR A 375 -1.26 3.13 -23.04
CA THR A 375 -0.17 4.11 -22.96
C THR A 375 1.10 3.49 -22.40
N VAL A 376 1.01 2.67 -21.35
CA VAL A 376 2.18 2.04 -20.70
C VAL A 376 2.57 0.70 -21.32
N GLY A 377 1.73 0.16 -22.20
CA GLY A 377 1.99 -1.07 -22.95
C GLY A 377 1.61 -2.37 -22.23
N GLY A 378 0.83 -2.28 -21.15
CA GLY A 378 0.33 -3.46 -20.43
C GLY A 378 -0.26 -3.14 -19.05
N ALA A 379 -0.81 -4.17 -18.43
CA ALA A 379 -1.34 -4.12 -17.07
C ALA A 379 -1.15 -5.48 -16.40
N VAL A 380 -1.04 -5.50 -15.08
CA VAL A 380 -0.79 -6.74 -14.32
C VAL A 380 -2.13 -7.37 -13.91
N PRO A 381 -2.39 -8.66 -14.18
CA PRO A 381 -3.57 -9.32 -13.64
C PRO A 381 -3.47 -9.43 -12.11
N VAL A 382 -4.59 -9.29 -11.41
CA VAL A 382 -4.63 -9.51 -9.96
C VAL A 382 -4.94 -10.97 -9.67
N TRP A 383 -4.15 -11.60 -8.80
CA TRP A 383 -4.36 -12.99 -8.37
C TRP A 383 -4.96 -13.03 -6.96
N PHE A 384 -6.29 -12.92 -6.92
CA PHE A 384 -7.05 -13.11 -5.69
C PHE A 384 -6.96 -14.55 -5.19
N ASN A 385 -6.98 -14.71 -3.87
CA ASN A 385 -6.87 -15.98 -3.17
C ASN A 385 -5.66 -16.83 -3.63
N ALA A 386 -4.54 -16.18 -3.92
CA ALA A 386 -3.34 -16.87 -4.40
C ALA A 386 -2.84 -17.90 -3.36
N PRO A 387 -2.59 -19.17 -3.75
CA PRO A 387 -2.08 -20.18 -2.83
C PRO A 387 -0.72 -19.77 -2.28
N ARG A 388 -0.63 -19.55 -0.96
CA ARG A 388 0.56 -18.99 -0.30
C ARG A 388 1.83 -19.80 -0.50
N ASP A 389 1.67 -21.12 -0.62
CA ASP A 389 2.75 -22.07 -0.87
C ASP A 389 3.33 -21.97 -2.29
N GLN A 390 2.59 -21.40 -3.24
CA GLN A 390 3.02 -21.15 -4.61
C GLN A 390 3.65 -19.77 -4.81
N LEU A 391 3.63 -18.91 -3.78
CA LEU A 391 4.13 -17.55 -3.89
C LEU A 391 5.65 -17.48 -3.77
N SER A 392 6.26 -16.81 -4.75
CA SER A 392 7.59 -16.22 -4.67
C SER A 392 7.47 -14.75 -5.10
N VAL A 393 7.66 -13.84 -4.16
CA VAL A 393 7.29 -12.43 -4.30
C VAL A 393 8.47 -11.55 -4.66
N THR A 394 8.24 -10.64 -5.59
CA THR A 394 9.05 -9.43 -5.78
C THR A 394 8.20 -8.20 -5.49
N GLU A 395 8.62 -7.37 -4.56
CA GLU A 395 8.00 -6.08 -4.25
C GLU A 395 8.60 -4.97 -5.11
N TYR A 396 7.78 -4.01 -5.57
CA TYR A 396 8.19 -2.81 -6.29
C TYR A 396 7.63 -1.54 -5.65
N GLY A 397 8.44 -0.49 -5.46
CA GLY A 397 7.98 0.78 -4.90
C GLY A 397 8.98 1.93 -4.99
N TYR A 398 8.54 3.14 -4.60
CA TYR A 398 9.31 4.38 -4.53
C TYR A 398 9.52 4.81 -3.06
N PRO A 399 10.40 4.13 -2.31
CA PRO A 399 10.73 4.50 -0.93
C PRO A 399 11.34 5.90 -0.90
N ALA A 400 10.92 6.72 0.06
CA ALA A 400 11.18 8.16 0.08
C ALA A 400 11.63 8.72 1.44
N ALA A 401 11.90 7.84 2.41
CA ALA A 401 12.62 8.21 3.61
C ALA A 401 14.07 7.70 3.53
N PRO A 402 15.03 8.36 4.21
CA PRO A 402 16.42 7.93 4.20
C PRO A 402 16.59 6.44 4.51
N PRO A 403 17.47 5.73 3.79
CA PRO A 403 18.47 6.25 2.84
C PRO A 403 17.94 6.56 1.43
N PHE A 404 16.64 6.42 1.19
CA PHE A 404 16.00 6.71 -0.10
C PHE A 404 15.50 8.16 -0.17
N ASP A 405 15.26 8.64 -1.39
CA ASP A 405 14.80 10.01 -1.69
C ASP A 405 13.47 10.06 -2.47
N GLY A 406 12.90 8.89 -2.79
CA GLY A 406 11.63 8.77 -3.53
C GLY A 406 11.78 8.92 -5.03
N MET A 407 12.98 9.16 -5.56
CA MET A 407 13.18 9.39 -6.99
C MET A 407 13.29 8.12 -7.81
N GLU A 408 13.57 6.99 -7.15
CA GLU A 408 13.88 5.73 -7.83
C GLU A 408 12.85 4.64 -7.56
N LEU A 409 12.49 3.92 -8.62
CA LEU A 409 11.82 2.64 -8.49
C LEU A 409 12.81 1.63 -7.91
N ASN A 410 12.45 1.03 -6.79
CA ASN A 410 13.23 0.00 -6.11
C ASN A 410 12.47 -1.33 -6.12
N ARG A 411 13.21 -2.43 -5.95
CA ARG A 411 12.65 -3.76 -5.76
C ARG A 411 13.28 -4.55 -4.62
N CYS A 412 12.49 -5.43 -4.02
CA CYS A 412 12.94 -6.46 -3.09
C CYS A 412 12.53 -7.83 -3.64
N GLU A 413 13.53 -8.66 -3.98
CA GLU A 413 13.32 -10.05 -4.41
C GLU A 413 13.34 -10.96 -3.17
N SER A 414 12.19 -11.10 -2.50
CA SER A 414 12.13 -11.68 -1.15
C SER A 414 11.72 -13.15 -1.10
N GLY A 415 11.32 -13.73 -2.24
CA GLY A 415 10.98 -15.15 -2.33
C GLY A 415 9.68 -15.48 -1.61
N LYS A 416 9.63 -16.62 -0.92
CA LYS A 416 8.41 -17.10 -0.25
C LYS A 416 8.03 -16.19 0.93
N PRO A 417 6.80 -15.63 0.95
CA PRO A 417 6.34 -14.81 2.07
C PRO A 417 5.98 -15.67 3.30
N GLY A 418 6.14 -15.09 4.49
CA GLY A 418 5.57 -15.61 5.74
C GLY A 418 4.17 -15.05 6.02
N ARG A 419 3.58 -15.49 7.13
CA ARG A 419 2.32 -14.94 7.68
C ARG A 419 2.60 -13.93 8.79
N LEU A 420 1.89 -12.80 8.77
CA LEU A 420 1.85 -11.83 9.85
C LEU A 420 0.38 -11.50 10.16
N SER A 421 -0.02 -11.50 11.42
CA SER A 421 -1.39 -11.25 11.83
C SER A 421 -1.47 -10.34 13.05
N TYR A 422 -2.23 -9.25 12.92
CA TYR A 422 -2.63 -8.38 14.03
C TYR A 422 -4.01 -8.76 14.58
N GLU A 423 -4.79 -9.54 13.84
CA GLU A 423 -6.11 -10.04 14.23
C GLU A 423 -6.25 -11.51 13.78
N PRO A 424 -6.13 -12.50 14.70
CA PRO A 424 -6.19 -13.92 14.36
C PRO A 424 -7.47 -14.36 13.65
N THR A 425 -8.56 -13.62 13.82
CA THR A 425 -9.83 -13.90 13.12
C THR A 425 -9.85 -13.42 11.66
N ARG A 426 -8.80 -12.74 11.18
CA ARG A 426 -8.67 -12.30 9.79
C ARG A 426 -7.64 -13.14 9.05
N PRO A 427 -7.77 -13.31 7.71
CA PRO A 427 -6.72 -13.92 6.91
C PRO A 427 -5.38 -13.20 7.18
N PRO A 428 -4.31 -13.91 7.55
CA PRO A 428 -3.04 -13.27 7.88
C PRO A 428 -2.49 -12.53 6.66
N MET A 429 -1.83 -11.40 6.89
CA MET A 429 -1.08 -10.69 5.87
C MET A 429 0.05 -11.57 5.30
N LEU A 430 0.61 -11.15 4.17
CA LEU A 430 1.89 -11.65 3.67
C LEU A 430 3.00 -10.77 4.23
N VAL A 431 4.08 -11.35 4.74
CA VAL A 431 5.26 -10.61 5.22
C VAL A 431 6.52 -11.06 4.49
N ILE A 432 7.32 -10.09 4.07
CA ILE A 432 8.61 -10.31 3.40
C ILE A 432 9.68 -9.41 4.01
N GLY A 433 10.94 -9.85 3.95
CA GLY A 433 12.06 -8.97 4.28
C GLY A 433 12.21 -7.94 3.18
N CYS A 434 12.35 -6.66 3.54
CA CYS A 434 12.65 -5.59 2.60
C CYS A 434 13.09 -4.33 3.37
N THR A 435 14.13 -3.65 2.88
CA THR A 435 14.62 -2.40 3.48
C THR A 435 13.91 -1.14 2.96
N MET A 436 12.95 -1.26 2.05
CA MET A 436 12.21 -0.09 1.56
C MET A 436 11.52 0.62 2.74
N THR A 437 11.43 1.94 2.64
CA THR A 437 10.87 2.83 3.67
C THR A 437 9.52 3.40 3.24
N GLY A 438 8.94 4.25 4.09
CA GLY A 438 7.80 5.10 3.74
C GLY A 438 7.89 5.68 2.33
N GLY A 439 6.77 5.66 1.61
CA GLY A 439 6.69 5.97 0.18
C GLY A 439 6.59 4.73 -0.71
N SER A 440 7.09 3.57 -0.27
CA SER A 440 6.85 2.29 -0.95
C SER A 440 5.41 1.79 -0.78
N SER A 441 4.67 2.31 0.22
CA SER A 441 3.25 2.07 0.46
C SER A 441 2.41 1.99 -0.82
N GLY A 442 1.60 0.95 -0.95
CA GLY A 442 0.79 0.67 -2.14
C GLY A 442 1.55 0.08 -3.33
N GLY A 443 2.88 0.00 -3.25
CA GLY A 443 3.73 -0.66 -4.24
C GLY A 443 3.34 -2.13 -4.41
N GLY A 444 3.32 -2.60 -5.67
CA GLY A 444 2.78 -3.92 -6.00
C GLY A 444 3.74 -5.06 -5.67
N TRP A 445 3.18 -6.14 -5.11
CA TRP A 445 3.90 -7.40 -4.90
C TRP A 445 3.52 -8.35 -6.02
N LEU A 446 4.50 -8.74 -6.83
CA LEU A 446 4.30 -9.62 -7.97
C LEU A 446 4.79 -11.03 -7.67
N ALA A 447 4.00 -12.02 -8.08
CA ALA A 447 4.41 -13.42 -8.16
C ALA A 447 4.15 -13.95 -9.58
N VAL A 448 4.73 -15.09 -9.92
CA VAL A 448 4.52 -15.73 -11.22
C VAL A 448 3.34 -16.69 -11.15
N LYS A 449 2.34 -16.47 -12.01
CA LYS A 449 1.20 -17.34 -12.25
C LYS A 449 1.22 -17.76 -13.72
N ASP A 450 1.27 -19.05 -14.00
CA ASP A 450 1.24 -19.58 -15.38
C ASP A 450 2.30 -18.93 -16.29
N GLY A 451 3.50 -18.69 -15.75
CA GLY A 451 4.61 -18.06 -16.45
C GLY A 451 4.51 -16.54 -16.64
N LYS A 452 3.50 -15.88 -16.06
CA LYS A 452 3.28 -14.43 -16.17
C LYS A 452 3.24 -13.76 -14.79
N PRO A 453 3.68 -12.50 -14.66
CA PRO A 453 3.53 -11.77 -13.41
C PRO A 453 2.05 -11.53 -13.09
N ALA A 454 1.69 -11.68 -11.82
CA ALA A 454 0.40 -11.33 -11.27
C ALA A 454 0.58 -10.61 -9.93
N LEU A 455 -0.26 -9.61 -9.68
CA LEU A 455 -0.29 -8.89 -8.41
C LEU A 455 -0.92 -9.78 -7.34
N VAL A 456 -0.21 -10.00 -6.23
CA VAL A 456 -0.66 -10.85 -5.12
C VAL A 456 -0.82 -10.10 -3.79
N SER A 457 -0.28 -8.88 -3.70
CA SER A 457 -0.42 -7.99 -2.54
C SER A 457 0.07 -6.57 -2.88
N ASN A 458 0.02 -5.67 -1.90
CA ASN A 458 0.65 -4.35 -1.95
C ASN A 458 1.37 -4.07 -0.63
N VAL A 459 2.32 -3.14 -0.63
CA VAL A 459 2.90 -2.63 0.62
C VAL A 459 1.81 -1.95 1.46
N SER A 460 1.71 -2.31 2.74
CA SER A 460 0.78 -1.68 3.69
C SER A 460 1.51 -1.14 4.92
N VAL A 461 2.24 -2.01 5.63
CA VAL A 461 2.87 -1.76 6.93
C VAL A 461 4.29 -2.29 6.93
N GLY A 462 5.21 -1.70 7.69
CA GLY A 462 6.59 -2.19 7.73
C GLY A 462 7.40 -1.74 8.93
N LYS A 463 8.38 -2.58 9.32
CA LYS A 463 9.43 -2.21 10.27
C LYS A 463 10.65 -1.73 9.49
N HIS A 464 10.89 -0.42 9.51
CA HIS A 464 11.93 0.22 8.69
C HIS A 464 13.28 0.41 9.41
N THR A 465 13.37 -0.01 10.67
CA THR A 465 14.59 0.13 11.50
C THR A 465 14.87 -1.13 12.32
N GLY A 466 16.13 -1.31 12.71
CA GLY A 466 16.61 -2.50 13.42
C GLY A 466 16.65 -3.75 12.54
N ASP A 467 16.85 -4.92 13.15
CA ASP A 467 16.88 -6.21 12.45
C ASP A 467 15.84 -7.17 13.08
N PRO A 468 15.01 -7.86 12.28
CA PRO A 468 14.84 -7.71 10.84
C PRO A 468 14.08 -6.42 10.45
N MET A 469 14.37 -5.91 9.26
CA MET A 469 13.50 -5.00 8.51
C MET A 469 12.59 -5.80 7.58
N TYR A 470 11.31 -5.48 7.61
CA TYR A 470 10.30 -6.20 6.84
C TYR A 470 9.18 -5.28 6.38
N GLN A 471 8.46 -5.72 5.36
CA GLN A 471 7.20 -5.15 4.94
C GLN A 471 6.12 -6.23 4.91
N ALA A 472 4.88 -5.83 5.20
CA ALA A 472 3.73 -6.69 5.09
C ALA A 472 2.64 -6.03 4.25
N GLY A 473 1.91 -6.88 3.56
CA GLY A 473 0.83 -6.52 2.66
C GLY A 473 -0.41 -7.38 2.88
N PRO A 474 -1.61 -6.86 2.59
CA PRO A 474 -2.85 -7.60 2.76
C PRO A 474 -2.86 -8.85 1.89
N TYR A 475 -3.47 -9.93 2.40
CA TYR A 475 -3.80 -11.06 1.55
C TYR A 475 -5.03 -10.71 0.72
N LEU A 476 -4.90 -10.74 -0.61
CA LEU A 476 -5.98 -10.32 -1.51
C LEU A 476 -7.04 -11.41 -1.64
N ASP A 477 -8.06 -11.36 -0.78
CA ASP A 477 -9.19 -12.31 -0.76
C ASP A 477 -10.41 -11.81 -1.55
N ASP A 478 -11.58 -12.42 -1.32
CA ASP A 478 -12.83 -12.07 -1.99
C ASP A 478 -13.30 -10.63 -1.72
N VAL A 479 -12.91 -10.02 -0.59
CA VAL A 479 -13.23 -8.61 -0.32
C VAL A 479 -12.44 -7.72 -1.28
N ALA A 480 -11.15 -8.05 -1.50
CA ALA A 480 -10.31 -7.37 -2.46
C ALA A 480 -10.82 -7.54 -3.90
N ALA A 481 -11.26 -8.75 -4.24
CA ALA A 481 -11.91 -9.04 -5.52
C ALA A 481 -13.19 -8.22 -5.71
N GLY A 482 -14.02 -8.10 -4.67
CA GLY A 482 -15.25 -7.30 -4.70
C GLY A 482 -15.00 -5.82 -4.96
N ALA A 483 -14.03 -5.20 -4.29
CA ALA A 483 -13.66 -3.79 -4.50
C ALA A 483 -13.18 -3.53 -5.93
N TYR A 484 -12.33 -4.43 -6.44
CA TYR A 484 -11.80 -4.40 -7.80
C TYR A 484 -12.90 -4.57 -8.85
N ASP A 485 -13.74 -5.59 -8.71
CA ASP A 485 -14.86 -5.87 -9.61
C ASP A 485 -15.87 -4.73 -9.63
N PHE A 486 -16.18 -4.15 -8.46
CA PHE A 486 -17.04 -2.98 -8.35
C PHE A 486 -16.51 -1.84 -9.22
N LEU A 487 -15.24 -1.48 -9.04
CA LEU A 487 -14.68 -0.36 -9.78
C LEU A 487 -14.56 -0.67 -11.28
N SER A 488 -14.15 -1.89 -11.64
CA SER A 488 -14.10 -2.38 -13.02
C SER A 488 -15.44 -2.22 -13.74
N LYS A 489 -16.54 -2.66 -13.12
CA LYS A 489 -17.90 -2.65 -13.71
C LYS A 489 -18.60 -1.29 -13.69
N LYS A 490 -18.26 -0.41 -12.74
CA LYS A 490 -18.92 0.91 -12.60
C LYS A 490 -18.45 1.94 -13.64
N GLY A 491 -17.36 1.65 -14.35
CA GLY A 491 -16.66 2.57 -15.26
C GLY A 491 -17.22 2.64 -16.66
#